data_AF-A0A8T3WCM4-F1
#
_entry.id   AF-A0A8T3WCM4-F1
#
_cell.length_a   1.000
_cell.length_b   1.000
_cell.length_c   1.000
_cell.angle_alpha   90.00
_cell.angle_beta   90.00
_cell.angle_gamma   90.00
#
_symmetry.space_group_name_H-M   'P 1'
#
loop_
_entity.id
_entity.type
_entity.pdbx_description
1 polymer ?
#
loop_
_entity_poly.entity_id
_entity_poly.type
_entity_poly.pdbx_seq_one_letter_code
_entity_poly.pdbx_strand_id
1 'polypeptide(L)' 'FAIKDGYNGILVKQKDSNELSNAVITLLKDRKKAGELGKNAAKFIRRNYSWEKITKEFIKIYDGLSK' A
#
# COMPACT_ATOMS: atom_id res chain seq x y z
N PHE A 1 4.41 4.69 5.15
CA PHE A 1 3.45 4.91 4.05
C PHE A 1 2.92 3.57 3.53
N ALA A 2 1.60 3.47 3.31
CA ALA A 2 0.96 2.23 2.83
C ALA A 2 1.23 1.94 1.34
N ILE A 3 1.50 2.99 0.56
CA ILE A 3 1.81 2.92 -0.86
C ILE A 3 3.31 3.24 -1.07
N LYS A 4 3.94 2.48 -1.97
CA LYS A 4 5.26 2.64 -2.55
C LYS A 4 5.08 2.79 -4.05
N ASP A 5 5.38 3.97 -4.55
CA ASP A 5 5.19 4.31 -5.97
C ASP A 5 5.88 3.31 -6.90
N GLY A 6 5.20 2.96 -8.00
CA GLY A 6 5.66 1.99 -9.00
C GLY A 6 5.72 0.53 -8.55
N TYR A 7 5.63 0.23 -7.23
CA TYR A 7 5.71 -1.12 -6.71
C TYR A 7 4.34 -1.71 -6.35
N ASN A 8 3.56 -1.00 -5.54
CA ASN A 8 2.24 -1.46 -5.06
C ASN A 8 1.12 -0.44 -5.29
N GLY A 9 1.39 0.57 -6.11
CA GLY A 9 0.47 1.62 -6.51
C GLY A 9 1.16 2.64 -7.40
N ILE A 10 0.41 3.64 -7.83
CA ILE A 10 0.94 4.82 -8.54
C ILE A 10 0.58 6.03 -7.69
N LEU A 11 1.58 6.82 -7.32
CA LEU A 11 1.37 8.11 -6.67
C LEU A 11 1.16 9.18 -7.74
N VAL A 12 0.23 10.09 -7.46
CA VAL A 12 -0.07 11.24 -8.30
C VAL A 12 -0.06 12.49 -7.44
N LYS A 13 0.23 13.65 -8.04
CA LYS A 13 0.17 14.92 -7.31
C LYS A 13 -1.25 15.22 -6.86
N GLN A 14 -1.34 15.81 -5.67
CA GLN A 14 -2.62 16.21 -5.11
C GLN A 14 -3.28 17.26 -6.01
N LYS A 15 -4.58 17.11 -6.27
CA LYS A 15 -5.40 18.01 -7.10
C LYS A 15 -5.00 18.07 -8.59
N ASP A 16 -4.14 17.16 -9.06
CA ASP A 16 -3.82 17.05 -10.48
C ASP A 16 -4.72 16.00 -11.15
N SER A 17 -5.79 16.46 -11.81
CA SER A 17 -6.73 15.59 -12.53
C SER A 17 -6.10 14.92 -13.75
N ASN A 18 -5.08 15.53 -14.35
CA ASN A 18 -4.42 15.01 -15.54
C ASN A 18 -3.50 13.84 -15.16
N GLU A 19 -2.68 13.98 -14.11
CA GLU A 19 -1.88 12.86 -13.60
C GLU A 19 -2.75 11.69 -13.14
N LEU A 20 -3.86 11.97 -12.44
CA LEU A 20 -4.80 10.93 -12.01
C LEU A 20 -5.40 10.17 -13.20
N SER A 21 -5.94 10.87 -14.19
CA SER A 21 -6.56 10.23 -15.36
C SER A 21 -5.55 9.42 -16.18
N ASN A 22 -4.33 9.94 -16.35
CA ASN A 22 -3.24 9.22 -17.01
C ASN A 22 -2.82 7.95 -16.28
N ALA A 23 -2.76 7.97 -14.94
CA ALA A 23 -2.47 6.79 -14.14
C ALA A 23 -3.55 5.71 -14.31
N VAL A 24 -4.83 6.10 -14.29
CA VAL A 24 -5.96 5.18 -14.52
C VAL A 24 -5.91 4.58 -15.92
N ILE A 25 -5.73 5.41 -16.96
CA ILE A 25 -5.63 4.96 -18.35
C ILE A 25 -4.46 3.98 -18.53
N THR A 26 -3.32 4.26 -17.90
CA THR A 26 -2.14 3.38 -17.93
C THR A 26 -2.47 1.99 -17.42
N LEU A 27 -3.18 1.88 -16.29
CA LEU A 27 -3.56 0.58 -15.71
C LEU A 27 -4.65 -0.14 -16.51
N LEU A 28 -5.53 0.60 -17.19
CA LEU A 28 -6.53 0.02 -18.10
C LEU A 28 -5.89 -0.57 -19.36
N LYS A 29 -4.87 0.11 -19.91
CA LYS A 29 -4.14 -0.33 -21.11
C LYS A 29 -3.14 -1.45 -20.83
N ASP A 30 -2.50 -1.45 -19.66
CA ASP A 30 -1.51 -2.46 -19.27
C ASP A 30 -2.03 -3.34 -18.11
N ARG A 31 -2.77 -4.39 -18.48
CA ARG A 31 -3.32 -5.36 -17.53
C ARG A 31 -2.25 -6.13 -16.76
N LYS A 32 -1.06 -6.34 -17.36
CA LYS A 32 0.05 -7.03 -16.69
C LYS A 32 0.57 -6.18 -15.54
N LYS A 33 0.87 -4.91 -15.80
CA LYS A 33 1.28 -3.94 -14.78
C LYS A 33 0.23 -3.80 -13.68
N ALA A 34 -1.05 -3.70 -14.04
CA ALA A 34 -2.13 -3.66 -13.06
C ALA A 34 -2.15 -4.90 -12.14
N GLY A 35 -1.97 -6.09 -12.72
CA GLY A 35 -1.89 -7.34 -11.97
C GLY A 35 -0.66 -7.42 -11.05
N GLU A 36 0.50 -6.95 -11.51
CA GLU A 36 1.74 -6.91 -10.71
C GLU A 36 1.61 -5.97 -9.51
N LEU A 37 1.13 -4.75 -9.72
CA LEU A 37 0.89 -3.78 -8.65
C LEU A 37 -0.11 -4.32 -7.62
N GLY A 38 -1.21 -4.92 -8.08
CA GLY A 38 -2.21 -5.52 -7.19
C GLY A 38 -1.67 -6.67 -6.35
N LYS A 39 -0.89 -7.58 -6.95
CA LYS A 39 -0.22 -8.68 -6.23
C LYS A 39 0.76 -8.15 -5.18
N ASN A 40 1.55 -7.15 -5.54
CA ASN A 40 2.50 -6.51 -4.64
C ASN A 40 1.80 -5.78 -3.50
N ALA A 41 0.69 -5.08 -3.76
CA ALA A 41 -0.12 -4.43 -2.74
C ALA A 41 -0.68 -5.44 -1.74
N ALA A 42 -1.29 -6.52 -2.23
CA ALA A 42 -1.86 -7.55 -1.37
C ALA A 42 -0.79 -8.25 -0.51
N LYS A 43 0.40 -8.52 -1.08
CA LYS A 43 1.55 -9.06 -0.33
C LYS A 43 2.05 -8.07 0.72
N PHE A 44 2.15 -6.79 0.37
CA PHE A 44 2.66 -5.74 1.24
C PHE A 44 1.76 -5.49 2.45
N ILE A 45 0.45 -5.40 2.25
CA ILE A 45 -0.51 -5.17 3.35
C ILE A 45 -0.54 -6.37 4.30
N ARG A 46 -0.67 -7.60 3.79
CA ARG A 46 -0.68 -8.81 4.64
C ARG A 46 0.57 -8.95 5.50
N ARG A 47 1.73 -8.55 4.99
CA ARG A 47 3.00 -8.66 5.73
C ARG A 47 3.19 -7.56 6.77
N ASN A 48 2.74 -6.34 6.48
CA ASN A 48 3.15 -5.17 7.26
C ASN A 48 2.03 -4.56 8.11
N TYR A 49 0.77 -4.80 7.76
CA TYR A 49 -0.40 -4.15 8.36
C TYR A 49 -1.50 -5.16 8.73
N SER A 50 -1.15 -6.41 9.04
CA SER A 50 -2.14 -7.37 9.55
C SER A 50 -2.54 -7.02 10.98
N TRP A 51 -3.79 -7.34 11.36
CA TRP A 51 -4.26 -7.15 12.73
C TRP A 51 -3.38 -7.88 13.75
N GLU A 52 -2.96 -9.10 13.44
CA GLU A 52 -2.09 -9.88 14.31
C GLU A 52 -0.75 -9.18 14.55
N LYS A 53 -0.17 -8.58 13.52
CA LYS A 53 1.10 -7.86 13.65
C LYS A 53 0.93 -6.59 14.47
N ILE A 54 -0.07 -5.79 14.13
CA ILE A 54 -0.34 -4.52 14.79
C ILE A 54 -0.64 -4.76 16.27
N THR A 55 -1.57 -5.67 16.59
CA THR A 55 -1.93 -6.00 17.98
C THR A 55 -0.73 -6.49 18.78
N LYS A 56 0.15 -7.32 18.19
CA LYS A 56 1.40 -7.76 18.86
C LYS A 56 2.34 -6.60 19.15
N GLU A 57 2.47 -5.63 18.25
CA GLU A 57 3.29 -4.43 18.47
C GLU A 57 2.69 -3.55 19.59
N PHE A 58 1.36 -3.39 19.62
CA PHE A 58 0.68 -2.68 20.71
C PHE A 58 0.87 -3.36 22.07
N ILE A 59 0.69 -4.68 22.17
CA ILE A 59 0.89 -5.42 23.42
C ILE A 59 2.30 -5.22 23.96
N LYS A 60 3.33 -5.29 23.10
CA LYS A 60 4.72 -5.06 23.50
C LYS A 60 4.95 -3.67 24.11
N ILE A 61 4.26 -2.65 23.60
CA ILE A 61 4.35 -1.29 24.16
C ILE A 61 3.73 -1.27 25.55
N TYR A 62 2.53 -1.82 25.73
CA TYR A 62 1.87 -1.88 27.04
C TYR A 62 2.69 -2.68 28.07
N ASP A 63 3.20 -3.86 27.69
CA ASP A 63 4.05 -4.69 28.55
C ASP A 63 5.33 -3.96 28.99
N GLY A 64 5.87 -3.08 28.13
CA GLY A 64 7.04 -2.27 28.44
C GLY A 64 6.76 -1.13 29.42
N LEU A 65 5.51 -0.66 29.51
CA LEU A 65 5.07 0.40 30.43
C LEU A 65 4.56 -0.16 31.76
N SER A 66 4.19 -1.43 31.82
CA SER A 66 3.74 -2.12 33.05
C SER A 66 4.88 -2.72 33.88
N LYS A 67 6.13 -2.53 33.46
CA LYS A 67 7.35 -2.89 34.21
C LYS A 67 7.93 -1.66 34.87
#